data_AF-A0A5R9BC72-F1
#
_entry.id   AF-A0A5R9BC72-F1
#
_cell.length_a   1.000
_cell.length_b   1.000
_cell.length_c   1.000
_cell.angle_alpha   90.00
_cell.angle_beta   90.00
_cell.angle_gamma   90.00
#
_symmetry.space_group_name_H-M   'P 1'
#
loop_
_entity.id
_entity.type
_entity.pdbx_description
1 polymer ?
#
loop_
_entity_poly.entity_id
_entity_poly.type
_entity_poly.pdbx_seq_one_letter_code
_entity_poly.pdbx_strand_id
1 'polypeptide(L)'
;MILNPHTVFHAGTVPIELERAAEAYDAAAGRLRGVLARLPDYLGELDRAEDVNWDSMASDAYRAVLGLLRLPAEVMIVEVSTLAAQANAIAADLRYYAQQARTLLTLLSAGSGIPLGDAASGAADQFTGLWHEARGALEGHASRFTEFIDRHGGIPSLLHEDLRGSILPG
;
A
#
# COMPACT_ATOMS: atom_id res chain seq x y z
N MET A 1 -21.15 39.91 -17.57
CA MET A 1 -21.33 38.45 -17.74
C MET A 1 -20.04 37.81 -17.27
N ILE A 2 -19.97 37.43 -15.99
CA ILE A 2 -18.73 36.97 -15.35
C ILE A 2 -18.62 35.47 -15.64
N LEU A 3 -17.71 35.11 -16.54
CA LEU A 3 -17.22 33.75 -16.72
C LEU A 3 -16.48 33.37 -15.43
N ASN A 4 -17.00 32.39 -14.68
CA ASN A 4 -16.31 31.84 -13.51
C ASN A 4 -15.13 31.00 -14.00
N PRO A 5 -13.88 31.41 -13.74
CA PRO A 5 -12.71 30.62 -14.06
C PRO A 5 -12.29 29.85 -12.79
N HIS A 6 -11.84 28.60 -12.98
CA HIS A 6 -11.18 27.78 -11.96
C HIS A 6 -12.08 27.04 -10.93
N THR A 7 -12.71 25.96 -11.38
CA THR A 7 -12.57 24.68 -10.66
C THR A 7 -11.66 23.78 -11.48
N VAL A 8 -10.37 24.16 -11.54
CA VAL A 8 -9.33 23.21 -11.91
C VAL A 8 -9.32 22.18 -10.79
N PHE A 9 -10.05 21.08 -11.00
CA PHE A 9 -9.98 19.89 -10.15
C PHE A 9 -8.50 19.61 -9.94
N HIS A 10 -7.98 19.88 -8.74
CA HIS A 10 -6.65 19.41 -8.40
C HIS A 10 -6.79 17.90 -8.36
N ALA A 11 -6.27 17.25 -9.40
CA ALA A 11 -6.18 15.80 -9.47
C ALA A 11 -5.63 15.34 -8.12
N GLY A 12 -6.45 14.62 -7.34
CA GLY A 12 -6.11 14.25 -5.97
C GLY A 12 -4.72 13.62 -5.96
N THR A 13 -3.84 14.08 -5.08
CA THR A 13 -2.47 13.54 -4.97
C THR A 13 -2.46 12.12 -4.40
N VAL A 14 -3.58 11.68 -3.83
CA VAL A 14 -3.80 10.39 -3.19
C VAL A 14 -3.34 9.17 -4.01
N PRO A 15 -3.72 8.98 -5.30
CA PRO A 15 -3.22 7.84 -6.07
C PRO A 15 -1.70 7.85 -6.20
N ILE A 16 -1.09 9.02 -6.41
CA ILE A 16 0.35 9.18 -6.56
C ILE A 16 1.06 8.92 -5.22
N GLU A 17 0.51 9.39 -4.11
CA GLU A 17 1.03 9.13 -2.76
C GLU A 17 1.01 7.63 -2.43
N LEU A 18 -0.09 6.94 -2.75
CA LEU A 18 -0.24 5.50 -2.53
C LEU A 18 0.74 4.69 -3.39
N GLU A 19 0.94 5.07 -4.66
CA GLU A 19 1.93 4.42 -5.52
C GLU A 19 3.35 4.65 -5.06
N ARG A 20 3.71 5.88 -4.67
CA ARG A 20 5.03 6.17 -4.11
C ARG A 20 5.28 5.37 -2.84
N ALA A 21 4.27 5.22 -1.99
CA ALA A 21 4.37 4.38 -0.80
C ALA A 21 4.57 2.90 -1.18
N ALA A 22 3.81 2.39 -2.16
CA ALA A 22 3.97 1.02 -2.65
C ALA A 22 5.40 0.76 -3.20
N GLU A 23 5.94 1.69 -3.98
CA GLU A 23 7.32 1.62 -4.49
C GLU A 23 8.36 1.58 -3.36
N ALA A 24 8.14 2.35 -2.29
CA ALA A 24 9.03 2.35 -1.13
C ALA A 24 9.01 0.99 -0.40
N TYR A 25 7.85 0.36 -0.26
CA TYR A 25 7.72 -0.97 0.34
C TYR A 25 8.33 -2.06 -0.55
N ASP A 26 8.17 -2.00 -1.86
CA ASP A 26 8.84 -2.89 -2.81
C ASP A 26 10.37 -2.76 -2.73
N ALA A 27 10.88 -1.52 -2.65
CA ALA A 27 12.30 -1.27 -2.49
C ALA A 27 12.83 -1.83 -1.16
N ALA A 28 12.06 -1.70 -0.07
CA ALA A 28 12.39 -2.30 1.21
C ALA A 28 12.43 -3.84 1.13
N ALA A 29 11.42 -4.46 0.51
CA ALA A 29 11.39 -5.90 0.26
C ALA A 29 12.59 -6.37 -0.56
N GLY A 30 12.98 -5.61 -1.59
CA GLY A 30 14.17 -5.87 -2.39
C GLY A 30 15.46 -5.84 -1.58
N ARG A 31 15.63 -4.86 -0.68
CA ARG A 31 16.78 -4.79 0.23
C ARG A 31 16.84 -5.99 1.19
N LEU A 32 15.69 -6.38 1.74
CA LEU A 32 15.59 -7.54 2.63
C LEU A 32 15.95 -8.85 1.92
N ARG A 33 15.50 -9.04 0.67
CA ARG A 33 15.95 -10.16 -0.16
C ARG A 33 17.46 -10.11 -0.46
N GLY A 34 18.01 -8.91 -0.64
CA GLY A 34 19.45 -8.72 -0.79
C GLY A 34 20.24 -9.17 0.45
N VAL A 35 19.70 -8.96 1.65
CA VAL A 35 20.27 -9.49 2.91
C VAL A 35 20.17 -11.02 2.93
N LEU A 36 19.00 -11.58 2.60
CA LEU A 36 18.82 -13.04 2.55
C LEU A 36 19.77 -13.72 1.56
N ALA A 37 20.03 -13.09 0.41
CA ALA A 37 20.93 -13.63 -0.61
C ALA A 37 22.38 -13.76 -0.12
N ARG A 38 22.79 -12.99 0.90
CA ARG A 38 24.15 -13.02 1.47
C ARG A 38 24.30 -13.99 2.65
N LEU A 39 23.19 -14.43 3.25
CA LEU A 39 23.22 -15.33 4.40
C LEU A 39 23.82 -16.72 4.07
N PRO A 40 23.58 -17.33 2.89
CA PRO A 40 24.25 -18.57 2.51
C PRO A 40 25.78 -18.44 2.46
N ASP A 41 26.29 -17.32 1.93
CA ASP A 41 27.74 -17.08 1.87
C ASP A 41 28.34 -16.96 3.28
N TYR A 42 27.66 -16.24 4.18
CA TYR A 42 28.04 -16.13 5.58
C TYR A 42 28.06 -17.48 6.29
N LEU A 43 27.02 -18.30 6.11
CA LEU A 43 26.98 -19.66 6.68
C LEU A 43 28.09 -20.54 6.09
N GLY A 44 28.37 -20.43 4.79
CA GLY A 44 29.47 -21.14 4.16
C GLY A 44 30.86 -20.67 4.62
N GLU A 45 31.01 -19.43 5.09
CA GLU A 45 32.22 -18.95 5.77
C GLU A 45 32.36 -19.56 7.17
N LEU A 46 31.26 -19.67 7.92
CA LEU A 46 31.24 -20.34 9.22
C LEU A 46 31.57 -21.84 9.09
N ASP A 47 30.98 -22.53 8.13
CA ASP A 47 31.25 -23.96 7.89
C ASP A 47 32.73 -24.19 7.54
N ARG A 48 33.32 -23.35 6.67
CA ARG A 48 34.76 -23.39 6.35
C ARG A 48 35.66 -23.11 7.57
N ALA A 49 35.22 -22.25 8.48
CA ALA A 49 35.94 -21.95 9.70
C ALA A 49 35.90 -23.12 10.70
N GLU A 50 34.85 -23.93 10.67
CA GLU A 50 34.68 -25.12 11.51
C GLU A 50 35.61 -26.27 11.11
N ASP A 51 35.93 -26.39 9.81
CA ASP A 51 36.85 -27.40 9.24
C ASP A 51 38.31 -27.26 9.74
N VAL A 52 38.68 -26.13 10.33
CA VAL A 52 40.02 -25.92 10.89
C VAL A 52 40.13 -26.66 12.22
N ASN A 53 40.79 -27.82 12.21
CA ASN A 53 40.91 -28.70 13.37
C ASN A 53 42.34 -28.73 13.92
N TRP A 54 42.56 -28.07 15.06
CA TRP A 54 43.74 -28.29 15.90
C TRP A 54 43.32 -28.71 17.30
N ASP A 55 44.08 -29.60 17.92
CA ASP A 55 43.78 -30.11 19.27
C ASP A 55 44.26 -29.11 20.33
N SER A 56 43.36 -28.22 20.78
CA SER A 56 43.59 -27.40 21.97
C SER A 56 42.29 -26.83 22.55
N MET A 57 42.31 -26.44 23.83
CA MET A 57 41.18 -25.72 24.46
C MET A 57 40.76 -24.44 23.70
N ALA A 58 41.70 -23.80 22.98
CA ALA A 58 41.38 -22.63 22.17
C ALA A 58 40.55 -22.99 20.93
N SER A 59 40.75 -24.18 20.37
CA SER A 59 39.94 -24.73 19.27
C SER A 59 38.51 -24.99 19.71
N ASP A 60 38.33 -25.61 20.87
CA ASP A 60 37.00 -25.88 21.44
C ASP A 60 36.23 -24.59 21.74
N ALA A 61 36.91 -23.60 22.31
CA ALA A 61 36.33 -22.28 22.56
C ALA A 61 35.96 -21.56 21.26
N TYR A 62 36.80 -21.65 20.23
CA TYR A 62 36.53 -21.08 18.92
C TYR A 62 35.29 -21.71 18.26
N ARG A 63 35.17 -23.05 18.29
CA ARG A 63 33.99 -23.76 17.78
C ARG A 63 32.71 -23.43 18.53
N ALA A 64 32.77 -23.30 19.84
CA ALA A 64 31.63 -22.86 20.64
C ALA A 64 31.13 -21.48 20.19
N VAL A 65 32.05 -20.55 19.88
CA VAL A 65 31.71 -19.22 19.35
C VAL A 65 31.12 -19.31 17.95
N LEU A 66 31.67 -20.13 17.04
CA LEU A 66 31.10 -20.34 15.70
C LEU A 66 29.67 -20.90 15.78
N GLY A 67 29.42 -21.89 16.64
CA GLY A 67 28.09 -22.43 16.87
C GLY A 67 27.09 -21.39 17.39
N LEU A 68 27.54 -20.48 18.26
CA LEU A 68 26.72 -19.35 18.74
C LEU A 68 26.42 -18.32 17.64
N LEU A 69 27.31 -18.14 16.66
CA LEU A 69 27.13 -17.22 15.53
C LEU A 69 26.18 -17.78 14.45
N ARG A 70 26.03 -19.11 14.37
CA ARG A 70 25.13 -19.79 13.44
C ARG A 70 23.65 -19.56 13.77
N LEU A 71 23.30 -19.60 15.06
CA LEU A 71 21.92 -19.44 15.54
C LEU A 71 21.26 -18.11 15.10
N PRO A 72 21.89 -16.93 15.27
CA PRO A 72 21.36 -15.67 14.76
C PRO A 72 21.13 -15.67 13.24
N ALA A 73 22.00 -16.31 12.46
CA ALA A 73 21.86 -16.35 11.00
C ALA A 73 20.62 -17.16 10.57
N GLU A 74 20.37 -18.31 11.19
CA GLU A 74 19.18 -19.11 10.91
C GLU A 74 17.88 -18.38 11.30
N VAL A 75 17.87 -17.69 12.45
CA VAL A 75 16.74 -16.85 12.86
C VAL A 75 16.54 -15.69 11.88
N MET A 76 17.61 -15.03 11.46
CA MET A 76 17.55 -13.94 10.48
C MET A 76 16.96 -14.39 9.14
N ILE A 77 17.18 -15.62 8.68
CA ILE A 77 16.56 -16.13 7.44
C ILE A 77 15.03 -16.09 7.56
N VAL A 78 14.48 -16.58 8.67
CA VAL A 78 13.03 -16.67 8.89
C VAL A 78 12.43 -15.27 9.05
N GLU A 79 13.03 -14.43 9.88
CA GLU A 79 12.51 -13.09 10.17
C GLU A 79 12.59 -12.17 8.96
N VAL A 80 13.73 -12.15 8.25
CA VAL A 80 13.93 -11.27 7.09
C VAL A 80 13.08 -11.72 5.91
N SER A 81 12.87 -13.03 5.71
CA SER A 81 11.96 -13.53 4.67
C SER A 81 10.50 -13.18 4.96
N THR A 82 10.07 -13.31 6.22
CA THR A 82 8.75 -12.89 6.67
C THR A 82 8.53 -11.40 6.46
N LEU A 83 9.51 -10.57 6.86
CA LEU A 83 9.41 -9.12 6.70
C LEU A 83 9.38 -8.69 5.22
N ALA A 84 10.16 -9.35 4.36
CA ALA A 84 10.14 -9.09 2.92
C ALA A 84 8.79 -9.47 2.29
N ALA A 85 8.16 -10.54 2.75
CA ALA A 85 6.82 -10.95 2.30
C ALA A 85 5.75 -9.95 2.76
N GLN A 86 5.81 -9.49 4.01
CA GLN A 86 4.89 -8.47 4.53
C GLN A 86 5.03 -7.15 3.78
N ALA A 87 6.25 -6.71 3.50
CA ALA A 87 6.48 -5.48 2.72
C ALA A 87 5.87 -5.57 1.31
N ASN A 88 6.02 -6.71 0.62
CA ASN A 88 5.33 -6.94 -0.66
C ASN A 88 3.81 -6.89 -0.54
N ALA A 89 3.24 -7.50 0.51
CA ALA A 89 1.79 -7.52 0.71
C ALA A 89 1.26 -6.10 0.88
N ILE A 90 1.92 -5.29 1.72
CA ILE A 90 1.58 -3.87 1.91
C ILE A 90 1.68 -3.10 0.58
N ALA A 91 2.73 -3.33 -0.22
CA ALA A 91 2.87 -2.70 -1.51
C ALA A 91 1.73 -3.08 -2.49
N ALA A 92 1.27 -4.33 -2.47
CA ALA A 92 0.14 -4.78 -3.26
C ALA A 92 -1.16 -4.10 -2.83
N ASP A 93 -1.42 -4.01 -1.52
CA ASP A 93 -2.60 -3.34 -0.96
C ASP A 93 -2.62 -1.85 -1.33
N LEU A 94 -1.48 -1.16 -1.21
CA LEU A 94 -1.35 0.24 -1.58
C LEU A 94 -1.63 0.50 -3.07
N ARG A 95 -1.20 -0.41 -3.96
CA ARG A 95 -1.54 -0.33 -5.39
C ARG A 95 -3.03 -0.55 -5.63
N TYR A 96 -3.64 -1.48 -4.89
CA TYR A 96 -5.08 -1.69 -4.94
C TYR A 96 -5.84 -0.42 -4.53
N TYR A 97 -5.45 0.22 -3.42
CA TYR A 97 -6.02 1.51 -3.02
C TYR A 97 -5.77 2.62 -4.04
N ALA A 98 -4.58 2.70 -4.65
CA ALA A 98 -4.29 3.68 -5.69
C ALA A 98 -5.22 3.49 -6.90
N GLN A 99 -5.50 2.24 -7.28
CA GLN A 99 -6.47 1.93 -8.33
C GLN A 99 -7.89 2.34 -7.95
N GLN A 100 -8.32 2.09 -6.71
CA GLN A 100 -9.62 2.55 -6.22
C GLN A 100 -9.73 4.08 -6.23
N ALA A 101 -8.67 4.78 -5.84
CA ALA A 101 -8.62 6.25 -5.86
C ALA A 101 -8.77 6.81 -7.28
N ARG A 102 -8.13 6.19 -8.28
CA ARG A 102 -8.29 6.55 -9.70
C ARG A 102 -9.71 6.33 -10.19
N THR A 103 -10.30 5.18 -9.86
CA THR A 103 -11.70 4.88 -10.22
C THR A 103 -12.62 5.94 -9.64
N LEU A 104 -12.44 6.29 -8.36
CA LEU A 104 -13.26 7.30 -7.70
C LEU A 104 -13.05 8.70 -8.29
N LEU A 105 -11.82 9.11 -8.60
CA LEU A 105 -11.55 10.36 -9.31
C LEU A 105 -12.24 10.41 -10.69
N THR A 106 -12.27 9.28 -11.39
CA THR A 106 -12.95 9.16 -12.69
C THR A 106 -14.47 9.30 -12.53
N LEU A 107 -15.06 8.67 -11.50
CA LEU A 107 -16.48 8.81 -11.18
C LEU A 107 -16.83 10.26 -10.79
N LEU A 108 -16.02 10.88 -9.92
CA LEU A 108 -16.26 12.25 -9.46
C LEU A 108 -16.14 13.29 -10.58
N SER A 109 -15.18 13.10 -11.50
CA SER A 109 -15.03 13.98 -12.66
C SER A 109 -16.17 13.81 -13.68
N ALA A 110 -16.67 12.59 -13.88
CA ALA A 110 -17.83 12.32 -14.75
C ALA A 110 -19.13 12.94 -14.21
N GLY A 111 -19.34 12.97 -12.89
CA GLY A 111 -20.54 13.53 -12.27
C GLY A 111 -20.52 15.06 -12.07
N SER A 112 -19.43 15.75 -12.42
CA SER A 112 -19.30 17.21 -12.25
C SER A 112 -20.27 18.05 -13.11
N GLY A 113 -20.97 17.42 -14.05
CA GLY A 113 -22.03 18.03 -14.86
C GLY A 113 -23.46 17.83 -14.34
N ILE A 114 -23.65 17.08 -13.24
CA ILE A 114 -24.98 16.79 -12.69
C ILE A 114 -25.32 17.88 -11.66
N PRO A 115 -26.35 18.72 -11.89
CA PRO A 115 -26.81 19.63 -10.86
C PRO A 115 -27.33 18.80 -9.68
N LEU A 116 -26.57 18.77 -8.58
CA LEU A 116 -26.93 18.16 -7.29
C LEU A 116 -28.08 18.91 -6.58
N GLY A 117 -28.84 19.74 -7.31
CA GLY A 117 -29.92 20.56 -6.80
C GLY A 117 -31.28 19.99 -7.18
N ASP A 118 -32.15 19.85 -6.17
CA ASP A 118 -33.59 19.61 -6.25
C ASP A 118 -34.11 18.18 -6.45
N ALA A 119 -33.51 17.19 -5.77
CA ALA A 119 -34.21 15.93 -5.51
C ALA A 119 -34.56 15.80 -4.01
N ALA A 120 -35.77 16.22 -3.64
CA ALA A 120 -36.36 16.06 -2.31
C ALA A 120 -36.73 14.59 -2.00
N SER A 121 -35.76 13.67 -2.11
CA SER A 121 -35.89 12.27 -1.70
C SER A 121 -34.69 11.89 -0.83
N GLY A 122 -34.93 11.15 0.27
CA GLY A 122 -33.87 10.82 1.23
C GLY A 122 -32.67 10.03 0.65
N ALA A 123 -32.81 9.47 -0.55
CA ALA A 123 -31.72 8.86 -1.31
C ALA A 123 -30.75 9.89 -1.91
N ALA A 124 -31.24 11.06 -2.33
CA ALA A 124 -30.42 12.14 -2.88
C ALA A 124 -29.54 12.81 -1.80
N ASP A 125 -30.07 12.96 -0.57
CA ASP A 125 -29.29 13.45 0.57
C ASP A 125 -28.17 12.47 0.96
N GLN A 126 -28.46 11.17 0.92
CA GLN A 126 -27.47 10.12 1.18
C GLN A 126 -26.38 10.08 0.10
N PHE A 127 -26.76 10.20 -1.18
CA PHE A 127 -25.82 10.30 -2.29
C PHE A 127 -24.93 11.55 -2.16
N THR A 128 -25.53 12.71 -1.88
CA THR A 128 -24.79 13.98 -1.73
C THR A 128 -23.82 13.93 -0.54
N GLY A 129 -24.21 13.31 0.58
CA GLY A 129 -23.33 13.07 1.72
C GLY A 129 -22.14 12.17 1.36
N LEU A 130 -22.39 11.03 0.71
CA LEU A 130 -21.34 10.11 0.26
C LEU A 130 -20.42 10.75 -0.79
N TRP A 131 -20.96 11.58 -1.68
CA TRP A 131 -20.21 12.33 -2.67
C TRP A 131 -19.24 13.33 -2.03
N HIS A 132 -19.72 14.08 -1.03
CA HIS A 132 -18.87 15.00 -0.27
C HIS A 132 -17.81 14.27 0.56
N GLU A 133 -18.16 13.14 1.19
CA GLU A 133 -17.21 12.33 1.95
C GLU A 133 -16.12 11.73 1.05
N ALA A 134 -16.51 11.14 -0.09
CA ALA A 134 -15.61 10.61 -1.11
C ALA A 134 -14.65 11.69 -1.65
N ARG A 135 -15.18 12.89 -1.90
CA ARG A 135 -14.39 14.04 -2.33
C ARG A 135 -13.42 14.50 -1.24
N GLY A 136 -13.89 14.61 0.00
CA GLY A 136 -13.04 14.97 1.15
C GLY A 136 -11.94 13.94 1.43
N ALA A 137 -12.20 12.67 1.16
CA ALA A 137 -11.19 11.60 1.25
C ALA A 137 -10.10 11.74 0.17
N LEU A 138 -10.47 12.11 -1.06
CA LEU A 138 -9.54 12.29 -2.19
C LEU A 138 -8.78 13.63 -2.18
N GLU A 139 -9.36 14.68 -1.60
CA GLU A 139 -8.70 15.97 -1.38
C GLU A 139 -7.83 15.96 -0.10
N GLY A 140 -7.96 14.92 0.72
CA GLY A 140 -7.17 14.70 1.94
C GLY A 140 -5.84 14.00 1.69
N HIS A 141 -5.36 13.27 2.70
CA HIS A 141 -4.15 12.44 2.62
C HIS A 141 -4.51 11.00 2.26
N ALA A 142 -3.56 10.25 1.70
CA ALA A 142 -3.73 8.83 1.37
C ALA A 142 -4.31 7.97 2.52
N SER A 143 -3.95 8.24 3.78
CA SER A 143 -4.47 7.52 4.94
C SER A 143 -5.98 7.70 5.17
N ARG A 144 -6.52 8.91 4.92
CA ARG A 144 -7.96 9.16 5.02
C ARG A 144 -8.72 8.43 3.91
N PHE A 145 -8.10 8.31 2.73
CA PHE A 145 -8.69 7.56 1.63
C PHE A 145 -8.74 6.06 1.93
N THR A 146 -7.68 5.47 2.49
CA THR A 146 -7.71 4.06 2.89
C THR A 146 -8.77 3.79 3.97
N GLU A 147 -8.89 4.68 4.97
CA GLU A 147 -9.94 4.59 5.99
C GLU A 147 -11.35 4.66 5.40
N PHE A 148 -11.56 5.51 4.39
CA PHE A 148 -12.84 5.59 3.68
C PHE A 148 -13.17 4.27 2.97
N ILE A 149 -12.21 3.72 2.20
CA ILE A 149 -12.42 2.45 1.49
C ILE A 149 -12.68 1.31 2.48
N ASP A 150 -11.95 1.24 3.58
CA ASP A 150 -12.13 0.21 4.61
C ASP A 150 -13.50 0.30 5.29
N ARG A 151 -13.94 1.51 5.64
CA ARG A 151 -15.25 1.75 6.27
C ARG A 151 -16.41 1.26 5.39
N HIS A 152 -16.28 1.41 4.08
CA HIS A 152 -17.34 1.09 3.13
C HIS A 152 -17.16 -0.26 2.42
N GLY A 153 -16.07 -1.00 2.71
CA GLY A 153 -15.77 -2.26 2.06
C GLY A 153 -15.45 -2.14 0.55
N GLY A 154 -14.96 -0.97 0.12
CA GLY A 154 -14.79 -0.64 -1.30
C GLY A 154 -15.37 0.73 -1.66
N ILE A 155 -15.44 1.02 -2.97
CA ILE A 155 -16.19 2.18 -3.46
C ILE A 155 -17.69 1.88 -3.31
N PRO A 156 -18.47 2.71 -2.60
CA PRO A 156 -19.92 2.51 -2.44
C PRO A 156 -20.64 2.32 -3.79
N SER A 157 -21.53 1.33 -3.87
CA SER A 157 -22.30 1.02 -5.09
C SER A 157 -23.22 2.16 -5.52
N LEU A 158 -23.73 2.94 -4.56
CA LEU A 158 -24.53 4.14 -4.82
C LEU A 158 -23.79 5.17 -5.70
N LEU A 159 -22.47 5.29 -5.57
CA LEU A 159 -21.66 6.16 -6.44
C LEU A 159 -21.54 5.62 -7.87
N HIS A 160 -21.74 4.32 -8.09
CA HIS A 160 -21.76 3.69 -9.41
C HIS A 160 -23.15 3.71 -10.06
N GLU A 161 -24.21 3.47 -9.28
CA GLU A 161 -25.58 3.30 -9.78
C GLU A 161 -26.21 4.61 -10.24
N ASP A 162 -26.08 5.69 -9.46
CA ASP A 162 -26.74 6.98 -9.78
C ASP A 162 -26.06 7.71 -10.94
N LEU A 163 -24.74 7.54 -11.08
CA LEU A 163 -23.97 8.09 -12.21
C LEU A 163 -24.34 7.42 -13.54
N ARG A 164 -24.65 6.12 -13.53
CA ARG A 164 -25.20 5.43 -14.72
C ARG A 164 -26.61 5.89 -15.05
N GLY A 165 -27.45 6.09 -14.03
CA GLY A 165 -28.81 6.62 -14.19
C GLY A 165 -28.84 8.05 -14.74
N SER A 166 -27.86 8.87 -14.40
CA SER A 166 -27.78 10.28 -14.84
C SER A 166 -27.14 10.47 -16.22
N ILE A 167 -26.26 9.55 -16.67
CA ILE A 167 -25.58 9.63 -17.98
C ILE A 167 -26.44 9.08 -19.14
N LEU A 168 -27.43 8.23 -18.88
CA LEU A 168 -28.34 7.67 -19.89
C LEU A 168 -29.75 8.27 -19.72
N PRO A 169 -30.16 9.28 -20.50
CA PRO A 169 -31.55 9.69 -20.53
C PRO A 169 -32.37 8.59 -21.20
N GLY A 170 -33.38 8.08 -20.50
CA GLY A 170 -34.51 7.38 -21.12
C GLY A 170 -35.37 8.35 -21.92
#